data_AF-A0A8T9S478-F1
#
_entry.id   AF-A0A8T9S478-F1
#
_cell.length_a   1.000
_cell.length_b   1.000
_cell.length_c   1.000
_cell.angle_alpha   90.00
_cell.angle_beta   90.00
_cell.angle_gamma   90.00
#
_symmetry.space_group_name_H-M   'P 1'
#
loop_
_entity.id
_entity.type
_entity.pdbx_description
1 polymer ?
#
loop_
_entity_poly.entity_id
_entity_poly.type
_entity_poly.pdbx_seq_one_letter_code
_entity_poly.pdbx_strand_id
1 'polypeptide(L)'
;MHNHLQALFLIGALGATLLCGACSDAGKNLPQPSAPAATPAAVPSITGRIQPADALLSVQLVDNKTHQTITSAKVDGTTGNYQFDALPVDTYELSFTNKNFNYVPPRQQSVTVTAGKTTVVPTISVVRAAAFFTANNVAYSPPFIDIFLNYDGIRVANPQCVSIALSDAIIQMPPSPATYVLHLNMPWAITVGTYPLNGALTYAIFKGSGSGIFDSRLSGGTLTITQVNNKPPFPRSISGTFSFTGISASSGTSKSLDGTFSNVYY
;
A
#
# COMPACT_ATOMS: atom_id res chain seq x y z
N MET A 1 30.79 10.20 69.88
CA MET A 1 31.09 8.89 70.47
C MET A 1 32.04 8.18 69.53
N HIS A 2 33.26 7.94 70.03
CA HIS A 2 34.32 7.01 69.60
C HIS A 2 34.62 6.81 68.10
N ASN A 3 35.86 6.71 67.62
CA ASN A 3 37.23 7.11 67.98
C ASN A 3 38.12 6.28 67.05
N HIS A 4 39.09 6.95 66.40
CA HIS A 4 40.44 6.40 66.08
C HIS A 4 40.55 5.21 65.10
N LEU A 5 41.58 5.08 64.25
CA LEU A 5 43.00 5.37 64.47
C LEU A 5 43.74 5.51 63.12
N GLN A 6 44.75 6.39 63.11
CA GLN A 6 45.76 6.61 62.06
C GLN A 6 46.90 5.57 62.11
N ALA A 7 47.63 5.42 61.00
CA ALA A 7 49.10 5.28 60.90
C ALA A 7 49.42 5.23 59.39
N LEU A 8 50.07 6.19 58.72
CA LEU A 8 51.37 6.84 58.90
C LEU A 8 52.53 5.83 59.00
N PHE A 9 53.29 5.67 57.92
CA PHE A 9 54.75 5.69 57.96
C PHE A 9 55.31 6.33 56.68
N LEU A 10 56.24 7.24 56.93
CA LEU A 10 56.99 8.10 56.02
C LEU A 10 58.43 7.55 55.91
N ILE A 11 59.24 8.19 55.05
CA ILE A 11 60.71 8.14 54.92
C ILE A 11 61.16 7.13 53.85
N GLY A 12 62.02 7.45 52.89
CA GLY A 12 62.84 8.64 52.68
C GLY A 12 63.78 8.42 51.48
N ALA A 13 64.31 9.53 50.98
CA ALA A 13 65.04 9.71 49.74
C ALA A 13 66.38 8.96 49.64
N LEU A 14 66.87 8.79 48.40
CA LEU A 14 68.23 9.20 48.01
C LEU A 14 68.38 9.09 46.48
N GLY A 15 68.79 10.19 45.88
CA GLY A 15 69.18 10.25 44.47
C GLY A 15 70.59 9.71 44.25
N ALA A 16 70.85 9.30 43.02
CA ALA A 16 72.18 9.24 42.44
C ALA A 16 72.04 9.50 40.93
N THR A 17 72.40 10.71 40.50
CA THR A 17 72.90 10.97 39.15
C THR A 17 74.36 10.58 39.13
N LEU A 18 74.82 9.84 38.12
CA LEU A 18 76.11 10.07 37.46
C LEU A 18 76.27 9.23 36.17
N LEU A 19 76.55 9.96 35.09
CA LEU A 19 77.51 9.70 34.01
C LEU A 19 77.25 8.66 32.89
N CYS A 20 77.11 9.26 31.70
CA CYS A 20 77.31 8.82 30.32
C CYS A 20 77.97 7.46 30.02
N GLY A 21 77.36 6.76 29.05
CA GLY A 21 78.04 5.83 28.16
C GLY A 21 77.28 5.75 26.84
N ALA A 22 77.78 6.41 25.81
CA ALA A 22 77.32 6.22 24.44
C ALA A 22 77.91 4.91 23.90
N CYS A 23 77.04 3.92 23.65
CA CYS A 23 77.30 2.85 22.70
C CYS A 23 76.04 2.69 21.84
N SER A 24 76.18 3.09 20.58
CA SER A 24 75.29 2.80 19.48
C SER A 24 75.09 1.29 19.37
N ASP A 25 73.85 0.82 19.40
CA ASP A 25 73.52 -0.49 18.85
C ASP A 25 72.14 -0.50 18.19
N ALA A 26 72.10 -1.08 17.00
CA ALA A 26 70.99 -1.08 16.08
C ALA A 26 69.85 -1.97 16.60
N GLY A 27 68.95 -1.40 17.40
CA GLY A 27 67.80 -2.08 17.98
C GLY A 27 66.49 -1.78 17.25
N LYS A 28 66.23 -2.49 16.15
CA LYS A 28 64.92 -2.86 15.59
C LYS A 28 63.73 -1.90 15.87
N ASN A 29 63.47 -1.01 14.91
CA ASN A 29 62.14 -0.41 14.70
C ASN A 29 61.18 -1.55 14.30
N LEU A 30 60.53 -2.19 15.29
CA LEU A 30 59.44 -3.12 15.01
C LEU A 30 58.25 -2.30 14.50
N PRO A 31 57.63 -2.67 13.36
CA PRO A 31 56.40 -2.03 12.93
C PRO A 31 55.37 -2.15 14.05
N GLN A 32 54.88 -1.01 14.52
CA GLN A 32 53.69 -0.95 15.35
C GLN A 32 52.58 -1.73 14.62
N PRO A 33 51.91 -2.71 15.25
CA PRO A 33 50.79 -3.39 14.62
C PRO A 33 49.76 -2.34 14.22
N SER A 34 49.55 -2.20 12.91
CA SER A 34 48.46 -1.40 12.38
C SER A 34 47.18 -1.90 13.04
N ALA A 35 46.47 -1.01 13.74
CA ALA A 35 45.13 -1.33 14.23
C ALA A 35 44.33 -1.93 13.05
N PRO A 36 43.56 -3.01 13.26
CA PRO A 36 42.71 -3.55 12.20
C PRO A 36 41.91 -2.40 11.61
N ALA A 37 41.98 -2.21 10.28
CA ALA A 37 41.13 -1.25 9.61
C ALA A 37 39.68 -1.55 10.03
N ALA A 38 39.04 -0.59 10.69
CA ALA A 38 37.64 -0.72 11.07
C ALA A 38 36.88 -1.05 9.79
N THR A 39 36.27 -2.25 9.74
CA THR A 39 35.40 -2.62 8.63
C THR A 39 34.37 -1.50 8.50
N PRO A 40 34.19 -0.89 7.31
CA PRO A 40 33.20 0.16 7.15
C PRO A 40 31.85 -0.35 7.67
N ALA A 41 31.28 0.34 8.66
CA ALA A 41 29.97 -0.03 9.17
C ALA A 41 29.00 -0.01 7.97
N ALA A 42 28.33 -1.14 7.73
CA ALA A 42 27.42 -1.25 6.59
C ALA A 42 26.38 -0.12 6.67
N VAL A 43 26.24 0.64 5.59
CA VAL A 43 25.32 1.78 5.59
C VAL A 43 23.89 1.23 5.67
N PRO A 44 23.05 1.69 6.61
CA PRO A 44 21.69 1.17 6.75
C PRO A 44 20.87 1.32 5.47
N SER A 45 20.09 0.31 5.16
CA SER A 45 19.27 0.21 3.94
C SER A 45 17.99 -0.56 4.20
N ILE A 46 17.02 -0.42 3.29
CA ILE A 46 15.80 -1.23 3.25
C ILE A 46 15.76 -1.93 1.89
N THR A 47 15.43 -3.22 1.88
CA THR A 47 15.09 -3.95 0.66
C THR A 47 13.80 -4.72 0.85
N GLY A 48 13.06 -4.93 -0.23
CA GLY A 48 11.88 -5.77 -0.22
C GLY A 48 11.47 -6.20 -1.63
N ARG A 49 10.39 -6.98 -1.68
CA ARG A 49 9.87 -7.53 -2.92
C ARG A 49 8.35 -7.40 -2.98
N ILE A 50 7.84 -7.09 -4.17
CA ILE A 50 6.42 -7.01 -4.50
C ILE A 50 6.04 -8.20 -5.39
N GLN A 51 4.89 -8.81 -5.13
CA GLN A 51 4.35 -9.87 -5.98
C GLN A 51 2.85 -9.65 -6.27
N PRO A 52 2.42 -9.63 -7.55
CA PRO A 52 3.23 -9.79 -8.76
C PRO A 52 4.16 -8.57 -9.00
N ALA A 53 5.28 -8.80 -9.71
CA ALA A 53 6.34 -7.81 -9.90
C ALA A 53 5.87 -6.54 -10.63
N ASP A 54 4.83 -6.67 -11.46
CA ASP A 54 4.27 -5.58 -12.24
C ASP A 54 3.15 -4.81 -11.51
N ALA A 55 2.84 -5.17 -10.26
CA ALA A 55 1.70 -4.61 -9.54
C ALA A 55 1.85 -3.12 -9.21
N LEU A 56 3.07 -2.71 -8.82
CA LEU A 56 3.37 -1.39 -8.33
C LEU A 56 4.38 -0.67 -9.23
N LEU A 57 4.26 0.64 -9.31
CA LEU A 57 5.21 1.52 -9.99
C LEU A 57 6.40 1.86 -9.08
N SER A 58 6.11 2.20 -7.82
CA SER A 58 7.10 2.64 -6.85
C SER A 58 6.66 2.37 -5.41
N VAL A 59 7.65 2.35 -4.52
CA VAL A 59 7.49 2.38 -3.07
C VAL A 59 8.04 3.72 -2.59
N GLN A 60 7.30 4.43 -1.75
CA GLN A 60 7.73 5.68 -1.12
C GLN A 60 8.09 5.40 0.33
N LEU A 61 9.20 5.96 0.78
CA LEU A 61 9.59 6.00 2.19
C LEU A 61 9.06 7.31 2.78
N VAL A 62 8.25 7.19 3.81
CA VAL A 62 7.54 8.31 4.45
C VAL A 62 8.01 8.40 5.90
N ASP A 63 8.27 9.63 6.35
CA ASP A 63 8.58 9.91 7.75
C ASP A 63 7.35 9.62 8.62
N ASN A 64 7.49 8.79 9.65
CA ASN A 64 6.36 8.34 10.45
C ASN A 64 5.81 9.41 11.41
N LYS A 65 6.52 10.54 11.62
CA LYS A 65 6.09 11.64 12.52
C LYS A 65 5.41 12.75 11.75
N THR A 66 5.92 13.06 10.56
CA THR A 66 5.49 14.19 9.73
C THR A 66 4.63 13.76 8.54
N HIS A 67 4.59 12.46 8.23
CA HIS A 67 3.95 11.87 7.06
C HIS A 67 4.42 12.45 5.71
N GLN A 68 5.62 13.04 5.68
CA GLN A 68 6.21 13.56 4.46
C GLN A 68 7.01 12.48 3.74
N THR A 69 6.89 12.44 2.42
CA THR A 69 7.73 11.59 1.58
C THR A 69 9.18 12.03 1.67
N ILE A 70 10.06 11.13 2.10
CA ILE A 70 11.50 11.35 2.19
C ILE A 70 12.15 11.04 0.84
N THR A 71 11.81 9.88 0.29
CA THR A 71 12.35 9.39 -0.99
C THR A 71 11.45 8.31 -1.58
N SER A 72 11.72 7.89 -2.81
CA SER A 72 10.99 6.83 -3.51
C SER A 72 11.94 5.86 -4.20
N ALA A 73 11.63 4.57 -4.11
CA ALA A 73 12.28 3.50 -4.85
C ALA A 73 11.37 3.04 -6.00
N LYS A 74 11.92 2.88 -7.19
CA LYS A 74 11.21 2.24 -8.30
C LYS A 74 11.15 0.73 -8.04
N VAL A 75 10.01 0.12 -8.35
CA VAL A 75 9.88 -1.34 -8.33
C VAL A 75 10.39 -1.89 -9.66
N ASP A 76 11.30 -2.87 -9.59
CA ASP A 76 11.75 -3.61 -10.77
C ASP A 76 10.58 -4.44 -11.32
N GLY A 77 10.15 -4.15 -12.55
CA GLY A 77 8.95 -4.76 -13.13
C GLY A 77 9.05 -6.25 -13.46
N THR A 78 10.24 -6.85 -13.36
CA THR A 78 10.50 -8.27 -13.67
C THR A 78 10.61 -9.09 -12.38
N THR A 79 11.34 -8.57 -11.39
CA THR A 79 11.65 -9.27 -10.13
C THR A 79 10.73 -8.85 -8.99
N GLY A 80 10.18 -7.63 -9.07
CA GLY A 80 9.38 -6.99 -8.03
C GLY A 80 10.23 -6.37 -6.92
N ASN A 81 11.55 -6.34 -7.07
CA ASN A 81 12.46 -5.85 -6.04
C ASN A 81 12.46 -4.32 -5.96
N TYR A 82 12.66 -3.79 -4.75
CA TYR A 82 12.91 -2.39 -4.50
C TYR A 82 13.97 -2.24 -3.39
N GLN A 83 14.66 -1.10 -3.38
CA GLN A 83 15.71 -0.82 -2.41
C GLN A 83 15.78 0.68 -2.09
N PHE A 84 16.05 0.98 -0.83
CA PHE A 84 16.42 2.29 -0.33
C PHE A 84 17.78 2.18 0.34
N ASP A 85 18.72 3.04 -0.06
CA ASP A 85 20.09 3.04 0.44
C ASP A 85 20.37 4.26 1.31
N ALA A 86 21.41 4.15 2.14
CA ALA A 86 21.93 5.24 2.94
C ALA A 86 20.88 5.95 3.83
N LEU A 87 20.05 5.16 4.51
CA LEU A 87 18.99 5.68 5.36
C LEU A 87 19.48 6.00 6.78
N PRO A 88 19.03 7.12 7.37
CA PRO A 88 19.17 7.33 8.81
C PRO A 88 18.49 6.24 9.63
N VAL A 89 18.96 6.07 10.86
CA VAL A 89 18.32 5.17 11.83
C VAL A 89 17.06 5.85 12.35
N ASP A 90 15.91 5.37 11.91
CA ASP A 90 14.60 5.78 12.42
C ASP A 90 13.56 4.68 12.10
N THR A 91 12.31 4.94 12.46
CA THR A 91 11.15 4.20 11.95
C THR A 91 10.46 5.00 10.85
N TYR A 92 10.16 4.34 9.75
CA TYR A 92 9.52 4.91 8.58
C TYR A 92 8.23 4.16 8.25
N GLU A 93 7.41 4.76 7.39
CA GLU A 93 6.27 4.11 6.75
C GLU A 93 6.57 3.90 5.26
N LEU A 94 6.24 2.72 4.75
CA LEU A 94 6.25 2.46 3.31
C LEU A 94 4.87 2.76 2.73
N SER A 95 4.80 3.62 1.73
CA SER A 95 3.61 3.89 0.92
C SER A 95 3.81 3.36 -0.50
N PHE A 96 2.73 2.99 -1.18
CA PHE A 96 2.78 2.22 -2.42
C PHE A 96 2.02 2.92 -3.53
N THR A 97 2.64 3.03 -4.70
CA THR A 97 1.99 3.58 -5.90
C THR A 97 1.70 2.44 -6.88
N ASN A 98 0.43 2.22 -7.18
CA ASN A 98 0.02 1.22 -8.17
C ASN A 98 0.52 1.57 -9.57
N LYS A 99 0.84 0.53 -10.34
CA LYS A 99 1.17 0.71 -11.77
C LYS A 99 -0.08 0.94 -12.60
N ASN A 100 -1.13 0.16 -12.33
CA ASN A 100 -2.41 0.18 -13.03
C ASN A 100 -3.57 0.16 -12.02
N PHE A 101 -4.75 0.58 -12.45
CA PHE A 101 -5.96 0.63 -11.62
C PHE A 101 -6.61 -0.73 -11.30
N ASN A 102 -5.88 -1.83 -11.47
CA ASN A 102 -6.42 -3.19 -11.34
C ASN A 102 -5.85 -3.93 -10.15
N TYR A 103 -5.01 -3.28 -9.34
CA TYR A 103 -4.38 -3.89 -8.18
C TYR A 103 -4.84 -3.17 -6.92
N VAL A 104 -5.15 -3.92 -5.87
CA VAL A 104 -5.47 -3.33 -4.56
C VAL A 104 -4.18 -2.79 -3.95
N PRO A 105 -4.08 -1.49 -3.63
CA PRO A 105 -2.89 -0.95 -2.97
C PRO A 105 -2.59 -1.67 -1.65
N PRO A 106 -1.35 -2.08 -1.39
CA PRO A 106 -0.97 -2.66 -0.11
C PRO A 106 -1.20 -1.69 1.07
N ARG A 107 -1.31 -2.25 2.28
CA ARG A 107 -1.30 -1.45 3.50
C ARG A 107 0.05 -0.78 3.67
N GLN A 108 0.02 0.48 4.11
CA GLN A 108 1.22 1.12 4.63
C GLN A 108 1.83 0.23 5.70
N GLN A 109 3.15 0.08 5.64
CA GLN A 109 3.89 -0.81 6.51
C GLN A 109 4.96 -0.01 7.25
N SER A 110 4.93 -0.10 8.58
CA SER A 110 5.99 0.44 9.42
C SER A 110 7.25 -0.40 9.28
N VAL A 111 8.40 0.25 9.14
CA VAL A 111 9.72 -0.38 9.02
C VAL A 111 10.73 0.36 9.86
N THR A 112 11.48 -0.36 10.70
CA THR A 112 12.51 0.22 11.57
C THR A 112 13.88 -0.06 10.97
N VAL A 113 14.61 1.02 10.67
CA VAL A 113 15.99 0.96 10.18
C VAL A 113 16.94 0.96 11.37
N THR A 114 17.88 0.03 11.37
CA THR A 114 18.88 -0.11 12.45
C THR A 114 20.28 0.18 11.92
N ALA A 115 21.13 0.79 12.75
CA ALA A 115 22.51 1.09 12.42
C ALA A 115 23.25 -0.18 11.93
N GLY A 116 24.04 -0.06 10.86
CA GLY A 116 24.87 -1.17 10.39
C GLY A 116 24.13 -2.29 9.64
N LYS A 117 22.83 -2.15 9.34
CA LYS A 117 22.00 -3.27 8.87
C LYS A 117 21.14 -2.94 7.65
N THR A 118 21.02 -3.91 6.76
CA THR A 118 19.94 -3.97 5.76
C THR A 118 18.69 -4.55 6.40
N THR A 119 17.60 -3.80 6.34
CA THR A 119 16.28 -4.24 6.79
C THR A 119 15.56 -4.91 5.62
N VAL A 120 15.24 -6.19 5.76
CA VAL A 120 14.50 -6.94 4.74
C VAL A 120 13.01 -6.93 5.08
N VAL A 121 12.22 -6.31 4.22
CA VAL A 121 10.76 -6.27 4.33
C VAL A 121 10.20 -7.57 3.74
N PRO A 122 9.29 -8.28 4.45
CA PRO A 122 8.61 -9.44 3.89
C PRO A 122 7.97 -9.14 2.54
N THR A 123 7.92 -10.15 1.66
CA THR A 123 7.29 -9.99 0.34
C THR A 123 5.85 -9.49 0.49
N ILE A 124 5.56 -8.40 -0.21
CA ILE A 124 4.24 -7.79 -0.22
C ILE A 124 3.44 -8.40 -1.37
N SER A 125 2.41 -9.17 -1.02
CA SER A 125 1.47 -9.73 -1.99
C SER A 125 0.37 -8.72 -2.32
N VAL A 126 0.31 -8.33 -3.59
CA VAL A 126 -0.68 -7.42 -4.14
C VAL A 126 -1.74 -8.24 -4.86
N VAL A 127 -3.01 -7.97 -4.56
CA VAL A 127 -4.13 -8.70 -5.12
C VAL A 127 -4.70 -7.94 -6.30
N ARG A 128 -5.01 -8.65 -7.39
CA ARG A 128 -5.67 -8.07 -8.56
C ARG A 128 -7.19 -8.00 -8.34
N ALA A 129 -7.78 -6.86 -8.63
CA ALA A 129 -9.22 -6.70 -8.80
C ALA A 129 -9.68 -7.44 -10.05
N ALA A 130 -10.74 -8.21 -9.93
CA ALA A 130 -11.30 -8.96 -11.05
C ALA A 130 -12.83 -8.90 -11.01
N ALA A 131 -13.44 -8.77 -12.18
CA ALA A 131 -14.88 -8.78 -12.34
C ALA A 131 -15.25 -9.57 -13.60
N PHE A 132 -16.41 -10.21 -13.54
CA PHE A 132 -16.99 -10.93 -14.66
C PHE A 132 -18.49 -10.81 -14.56
N PHE A 133 -19.16 -10.51 -15.66
CA PHE A 133 -20.61 -10.53 -15.71
C PHE A 133 -21.12 -10.96 -17.07
N THR A 134 -22.35 -11.43 -17.10
CA THR A 134 -23.10 -11.66 -18.33
C THR A 134 -24.21 -10.61 -18.43
N ALA A 135 -24.50 -10.16 -19.65
CA ALA A 135 -25.72 -9.43 -19.96
C ALA A 135 -26.42 -10.14 -21.13
N ASN A 136 -27.64 -10.66 -20.89
CA ASN A 136 -28.36 -11.50 -21.86
C ASN A 136 -27.48 -12.61 -22.46
N ASN A 137 -26.77 -13.35 -21.60
CA ASN A 137 -25.85 -14.43 -21.97
C ASN A 137 -24.57 -14.01 -22.73
N VAL A 138 -24.33 -12.71 -22.94
CA VAL A 138 -23.05 -12.21 -23.45
C VAL A 138 -22.11 -11.97 -22.29
N ALA A 139 -20.91 -12.55 -22.32
CA ALA A 139 -19.92 -12.42 -21.26
C ALA A 139 -19.07 -11.15 -21.39
N TYR A 140 -18.78 -10.52 -20.24
CA TYR A 140 -17.98 -9.31 -20.10
C TYR A 140 -16.90 -9.54 -19.04
N SER A 141 -15.67 -9.13 -19.34
CA SER A 141 -14.52 -9.16 -18.42
C SER A 141 -13.94 -7.75 -18.31
N PRO A 142 -14.47 -6.92 -17.41
CA PRO A 142 -14.08 -5.51 -17.31
C PRO A 142 -12.61 -5.36 -16.92
N PRO A 143 -11.78 -4.71 -17.77
CA PRO A 143 -10.43 -4.35 -17.40
C PRO A 143 -10.37 -3.21 -16.40
N PHE A 144 -11.42 -2.39 -16.27
CA PHE A 144 -11.49 -1.29 -15.31
C PHE A 144 -12.55 -1.57 -14.25
N ILE A 145 -12.12 -1.58 -12.98
CA ILE A 145 -12.90 -1.99 -11.82
C ILE A 145 -12.55 -1.03 -10.69
N ASP A 146 -13.48 -0.18 -10.29
CA ASP A 146 -13.17 0.93 -9.38
C ASP A 146 -14.33 1.21 -8.42
N ILE A 147 -14.00 1.78 -7.25
CA ILE A 147 -14.94 2.25 -6.25
C ILE A 147 -14.99 3.77 -6.29
N PHE A 148 -16.15 4.32 -6.63
CA PHE A 148 -16.40 5.76 -6.58
C PHE A 148 -17.17 6.12 -5.32
N LEU A 149 -16.75 7.21 -4.69
CA LEU A 149 -17.56 7.88 -3.69
C LEU A 149 -18.41 8.89 -4.45
N ASN A 150 -19.71 8.64 -4.51
CA ASN A 150 -20.62 9.52 -5.22
C ASN A 150 -21.05 10.64 -4.28
N TYR A 151 -20.68 11.86 -4.66
CA TYR A 151 -21.17 13.09 -4.09
C TYR A 151 -22.30 13.59 -5.00
N ASP A 152 -23.41 14.07 -4.42
CA ASP A 152 -24.55 14.56 -5.20
C ASP A 152 -24.26 15.86 -5.99
N GLY A 153 -23.02 16.36 -5.90
CA GLY A 153 -22.49 17.48 -6.67
C GLY A 153 -23.13 18.83 -6.38
N ILE A 154 -24.12 18.91 -5.49
CA ILE A 154 -24.92 20.13 -5.32
C ILE A 154 -25.13 20.50 -3.85
N ARG A 155 -25.16 19.58 -2.86
CA ARG A 155 -25.65 19.95 -1.50
C ARG A 155 -25.00 19.32 -0.27
N VAL A 156 -24.08 18.36 -0.35
CA VAL A 156 -23.58 17.71 0.89
C VAL A 156 -22.06 17.52 0.93
N ALA A 157 -21.44 17.95 2.04
CA ALA A 157 -20.02 17.72 2.35
C ALA A 157 -19.69 16.24 2.63
N ASN A 158 -20.71 15.39 2.78
CA ASN A 158 -20.57 13.97 3.03
C ASN A 158 -21.14 13.15 1.86
N PRO A 159 -20.39 12.16 1.36
CA PRO A 159 -20.82 11.28 0.29
C PRO A 159 -22.02 10.43 0.72
N GLN A 160 -22.99 10.26 -0.18
CA GLN A 160 -24.30 9.67 0.11
C GLN A 160 -24.36 8.19 -0.29
N CYS A 161 -23.54 7.79 -1.26
CA CYS A 161 -23.45 6.42 -1.73
C CYS A 161 -22.06 6.08 -2.24
N VAL A 162 -21.79 4.79 -2.31
CA VAL A 162 -20.62 4.21 -2.95
C VAL A 162 -21.07 3.57 -4.26
N SER A 163 -20.25 3.65 -5.29
CA SER A 163 -20.48 3.05 -6.60
C SER A 163 -19.36 2.08 -6.92
N ILE A 164 -19.68 0.83 -7.23
CA ILE A 164 -18.75 -0.04 -7.95
C ILE A 164 -18.97 0.22 -9.43
N ALA A 165 -17.94 0.66 -10.16
CA ALA A 165 -18.02 0.76 -11.60
C ALA A 165 -17.17 -0.31 -12.29
N LEU A 166 -17.80 -1.00 -13.25
CA LEU A 166 -17.18 -2.00 -14.09
C LEU A 166 -17.26 -1.53 -15.55
N SER A 167 -16.12 -1.37 -16.21
CA SER A 167 -16.05 -0.75 -17.54
C SER A 167 -14.94 -1.35 -18.40
N ASP A 168 -15.07 -1.23 -19.71
CA ASP A 168 -14.01 -1.52 -20.69
C ASP A 168 -13.01 -0.38 -20.87
N ALA A 169 -13.32 0.82 -20.37
CA ALA A 169 -12.39 1.94 -20.38
C ALA A 169 -12.43 2.77 -19.09
N ILE A 170 -11.42 3.61 -18.92
CA ILE A 170 -11.34 4.56 -17.81
C ILE A 170 -12.52 5.53 -17.89
N ILE A 171 -13.23 5.70 -16.77
CA ILE A 171 -14.50 6.45 -16.71
C ILE A 171 -14.25 7.95 -16.42
N GLN A 172 -12.99 8.40 -16.38
CA GLN A 172 -12.62 9.63 -15.69
C GLN A 172 -13.10 10.95 -16.32
N MET A 173 -13.46 11.05 -17.61
CA MET A 173 -14.05 12.28 -18.17
C MET A 173 -14.93 12.02 -19.41
N PRO A 174 -16.03 12.79 -19.61
CA PRO A 174 -16.79 12.77 -20.87
C PRO A 174 -16.01 13.38 -22.04
N PRO A 175 -16.14 12.82 -23.26
CA PRO A 175 -16.81 11.56 -23.57
C PRO A 175 -15.93 10.37 -23.19
N SER A 176 -16.45 9.47 -22.34
CA SER A 176 -15.75 8.23 -22.03
C SER A 176 -15.77 7.32 -23.25
N PRO A 177 -14.61 6.74 -23.67
CA PRO A 177 -14.56 5.80 -24.77
C PRO A 177 -15.12 4.41 -24.42
N ALA A 178 -15.70 4.24 -23.23
CA ALA A 178 -16.24 2.98 -22.79
C ALA A 178 -17.40 2.51 -23.68
N THR A 179 -17.29 1.30 -24.21
CA THR A 179 -18.37 0.60 -24.92
C THR A 179 -19.43 0.16 -23.94
N TYR A 180 -19.06 -0.12 -22.69
CA TYR A 180 -20.02 -0.41 -21.63
C TYR A 180 -19.57 0.08 -20.27
N VAL A 181 -20.55 0.45 -19.44
CA VAL A 181 -20.32 0.76 -18.03
C VAL A 181 -21.46 0.20 -17.19
N LEU A 182 -21.12 -0.58 -16.17
CA LEU A 182 -22.04 -1.01 -15.11
C LEU A 182 -21.69 -0.27 -13.82
N HIS A 183 -22.64 0.49 -13.28
CA HIS A 183 -22.54 1.09 -11.95
C HIS A 183 -23.43 0.31 -10.98
N LEU A 184 -22.87 -0.18 -9.88
CA LEU A 184 -23.62 -0.74 -8.74
C LEU A 184 -23.54 0.28 -7.60
N ASN A 185 -24.61 1.04 -7.42
CA ASN A 185 -24.73 2.02 -6.35
C ASN A 185 -25.19 1.32 -5.08
N MET A 186 -24.66 1.75 -3.94
CA MET A 186 -24.98 1.19 -2.63
C MET A 186 -24.84 2.25 -1.52
N PRO A 187 -25.42 2.01 -0.33
CA PRO A 187 -25.30 2.94 0.79
C PRO A 187 -23.84 3.15 1.20
N TRP A 188 -23.58 4.30 1.81
CA TRP A 188 -22.25 4.69 2.26
C TRP A 188 -21.53 3.65 3.13
N ALA A 189 -22.24 3.08 4.10
CA ALA A 189 -21.70 2.09 5.02
C ALA A 189 -21.95 0.67 4.47
N ILE A 190 -20.99 0.13 3.74
CA ILE A 190 -21.07 -1.21 3.15
C ILE A 190 -20.69 -2.27 4.20
N THR A 191 -21.55 -3.27 4.35
CA THR A 191 -21.28 -4.48 5.15
C THR A 191 -21.50 -5.74 4.31
N VAL A 192 -20.99 -6.88 4.80
CA VAL A 192 -21.30 -8.20 4.20
C VAL A 192 -22.80 -8.46 4.35
N GLY A 193 -23.45 -8.85 3.25
CA GLY A 193 -24.89 -9.06 3.21
C GLY A 193 -25.48 -8.91 1.81
N THR A 194 -26.78 -9.14 1.70
CA THR A 194 -27.53 -9.01 0.45
C THR A 194 -28.39 -7.74 0.48
N TYR A 195 -28.26 -6.95 -0.58
CA TYR A 195 -28.93 -5.67 -0.77
C TYR A 195 -29.88 -5.76 -1.97
N PRO A 196 -31.11 -5.27 -1.88
CA PRO A 196 -32.03 -5.25 -3.01
C PRO A 196 -31.66 -4.12 -4.00
N LEU A 197 -31.54 -4.44 -5.28
CA LEU A 197 -31.20 -3.50 -6.36
C LEU A 197 -32.43 -2.78 -6.93
N ASN A 198 -33.32 -2.27 -6.09
CA ASN A 198 -34.52 -1.51 -6.51
C ASN A 198 -34.75 -0.22 -5.69
N GLY A 199 -33.77 0.20 -4.90
CA GLY A 199 -33.87 1.39 -4.05
C GLY A 199 -33.15 2.61 -4.64
N ALA A 200 -33.48 3.80 -4.15
CA ALA A 200 -32.81 5.04 -4.56
C ALA A 200 -31.29 5.04 -4.29
N LEU A 201 -30.85 4.32 -3.25
CA LEU A 201 -29.44 4.21 -2.86
C LEU A 201 -28.78 2.89 -3.29
N THR A 202 -29.58 1.86 -3.63
CA THR A 202 -29.05 0.55 -4.05
C THR A 202 -29.66 0.16 -5.39
N TYR A 203 -28.91 0.38 -6.46
CA TYR A 203 -29.37 0.14 -7.83
C TYR A 203 -28.22 -0.06 -8.80
N ALA A 204 -28.51 -0.66 -9.95
CA ALA A 204 -27.56 -0.90 -11.00
C ALA A 204 -27.95 -0.15 -12.28
N ILE A 205 -26.98 0.49 -12.93
CA ILE A 205 -27.14 1.09 -14.26
C ILE A 205 -26.15 0.48 -15.22
N PHE A 206 -26.66 -0.15 -16.29
CA PHE A 206 -25.85 -0.63 -17.39
C PHE A 206 -26.04 0.26 -18.62
N LYS A 207 -24.94 0.83 -19.13
CA LYS A 207 -24.88 1.58 -20.38
C LYS A 207 -24.25 0.67 -21.42
N GLY A 208 -25.00 0.25 -22.43
CA GLY A 208 -24.45 -0.52 -23.56
C GLY A 208 -24.27 0.39 -24.77
N SER A 209 -23.16 0.25 -25.50
CA SER A 209 -22.98 0.94 -26.78
C SER A 209 -24.17 0.68 -27.70
N GLY A 210 -24.88 1.75 -28.07
CA GLY A 210 -26.05 1.70 -28.95
C GLY A 210 -27.33 1.04 -28.39
N SER A 211 -27.30 0.41 -27.22
CA SER A 211 -28.47 -0.28 -26.64
C SER A 211 -29.27 0.55 -25.62
N GLY A 212 -28.76 1.72 -25.22
CA GLY A 212 -29.39 2.57 -24.20
C GLY A 212 -28.96 2.26 -22.77
N ILE A 213 -29.65 2.90 -21.82
CA ILE A 213 -29.39 2.83 -20.37
C ILE A 213 -30.44 1.90 -19.74
N PHE A 214 -29.99 0.88 -19.01
CA PHE A 214 -30.85 -0.08 -18.30
C PHE A 214 -30.74 0.15 -16.80
N ASP A 215 -31.87 0.28 -16.13
CA ASP A 215 -31.95 0.62 -14.70
C ASP A 215 -32.66 -0.47 -13.90
N SER A 216 -32.00 -0.99 -12.87
CA SER A 216 -32.57 -2.03 -12.00
C SER A 216 -33.72 -1.53 -11.14
N ARG A 217 -33.86 -0.22 -10.89
CA ARG A 217 -34.98 0.36 -10.10
C ARG A 217 -36.35 0.07 -10.70
N LEU A 218 -36.39 -0.27 -11.98
CA LEU A 218 -37.62 -0.56 -12.72
C LEU A 218 -38.05 -2.03 -12.66
N SER A 219 -37.18 -2.95 -12.23
CA SER A 219 -37.44 -4.41 -12.30
C SER A 219 -36.86 -5.25 -11.16
N GLY A 220 -35.97 -4.67 -10.35
CA GLY A 220 -35.36 -5.31 -9.19
C GLY A 220 -34.19 -6.24 -9.47
N GLY A 221 -33.66 -6.79 -8.38
CA GLY A 221 -32.45 -7.61 -8.36
C GLY A 221 -31.81 -7.64 -6.98
N THR A 222 -30.65 -8.27 -6.89
CA THR A 222 -29.86 -8.42 -5.67
C THR A 222 -28.39 -8.12 -5.92
N LEU A 223 -27.75 -7.52 -4.92
CA LEU A 223 -26.32 -7.35 -4.80
C LEU A 223 -25.89 -8.02 -3.50
N THR A 224 -25.07 -9.06 -3.57
CA THR A 224 -24.56 -9.75 -2.39
C THR A 224 -23.09 -9.43 -2.20
N ILE A 225 -22.77 -8.76 -1.10
CA ILE A 225 -21.40 -8.53 -0.66
C ILE A 225 -20.98 -9.71 0.20
N THR A 226 -19.97 -10.45 -0.26
CA THR A 226 -19.47 -11.66 0.41
C THR A 226 -18.24 -11.37 1.26
N GLN A 227 -17.50 -10.32 0.93
CA GLN A 227 -16.30 -9.93 1.66
C GLN A 227 -16.15 -8.41 1.67
N VAL A 228 -15.79 -7.89 2.84
CA VAL A 228 -15.35 -6.52 3.05
C VAL A 228 -14.00 -6.57 3.78
N ASN A 229 -12.98 -5.93 3.22
CA ASN A 229 -11.69 -5.77 3.89
C ASN A 229 -11.59 -4.37 4.52
N ASN A 230 -11.19 -4.30 5.80
CA ASN A 230 -11.10 -3.12 6.68
C ASN A 230 -12.37 -2.81 7.50
N LYS A 231 -12.20 -2.08 8.62
CA LYS A 231 -13.32 -1.63 9.47
C LYS A 231 -13.99 -0.35 8.91
N PRO A 232 -15.30 -0.14 9.19
CA PRO A 232 -16.09 1.00 8.71
C PRO A 232 -15.45 2.38 8.97
N PRO A 233 -15.83 3.44 8.23
CA PRO A 233 -16.90 3.46 7.23
C PRO A 233 -16.48 3.08 5.80
N PHE A 234 -15.17 2.91 5.54
CA PHE A 234 -14.65 2.67 4.19
C PHE A 234 -14.00 1.30 4.02
N PRO A 235 -14.58 0.44 3.16
CA PRO A 235 -13.91 -0.78 2.77
C PRO A 235 -12.69 -0.46 1.89
N ARG A 236 -11.55 -1.09 2.16
CA ARG A 236 -10.38 -1.03 1.26
C ARG A 236 -10.60 -1.88 0.02
N SER A 237 -11.27 -3.00 0.21
CA SER A 237 -11.74 -3.80 -0.91
C SER A 237 -13.05 -4.51 -0.58
N ILE A 238 -13.83 -4.75 -1.62
CA ILE A 238 -15.08 -5.51 -1.55
C ILE A 238 -15.14 -6.59 -2.64
N SER A 239 -15.78 -7.69 -2.29
CA SER A 239 -16.05 -8.81 -3.20
C SER A 239 -17.52 -9.20 -3.06
N GLY A 240 -18.10 -9.71 -4.14
CA GLY A 240 -19.51 -10.03 -4.15
C GLY A 240 -20.02 -10.54 -5.49
N THR A 241 -21.34 -10.70 -5.53
CA THR A 241 -22.10 -11.09 -6.71
C THR A 241 -23.26 -10.13 -6.89
N PHE A 242 -23.78 -10.04 -8.10
CA PHE A 242 -25.01 -9.31 -8.38
C PHE A 242 -25.84 -10.05 -9.42
N SER A 243 -27.14 -9.83 -9.36
CA SER A 243 -28.12 -10.36 -10.31
C SER A 243 -29.27 -9.38 -10.40
N PHE A 244 -29.54 -8.82 -11.57
CA PHE A 244 -30.70 -7.96 -11.76
C PHE A 244 -31.21 -8.03 -13.18
N THR A 245 -32.51 -7.77 -13.34
CA THR A 245 -33.04 -7.38 -14.65
C THR A 245 -33.08 -5.85 -14.66
N GLY A 246 -32.55 -5.21 -15.69
CA GLY A 246 -32.69 -3.78 -15.92
C GLY A 246 -33.65 -3.50 -17.07
N ILE A 247 -34.47 -2.46 -16.94
CA ILE A 247 -35.37 -2.02 -18.02
C ILE A 247 -34.82 -0.72 -18.61
N SER A 248 -34.85 -0.62 -19.94
CA SER A 248 -34.60 0.64 -20.64
C SER A 248 -35.81 1.54 -20.55
N ALA A 249 -35.65 2.72 -19.95
CA ALA A 249 -36.74 3.69 -19.83
C ALA A 249 -37.23 4.22 -21.19
N SER A 250 -36.36 4.22 -22.22
CA SER A 250 -36.70 4.72 -23.55
C SER A 250 -37.37 3.69 -24.46
N SER A 251 -37.00 2.41 -24.32
CA SER A 251 -37.48 1.34 -25.21
C SER A 251 -38.35 0.28 -24.54
N GLY A 252 -38.45 0.28 -23.20
CA GLY A 252 -39.15 -0.75 -22.42
C GLY A 252 -38.48 -2.13 -22.47
N THR A 253 -37.35 -2.26 -23.16
CA THR A 253 -36.64 -3.54 -23.31
C THR A 253 -35.94 -3.93 -22.00
N SER A 254 -35.99 -5.22 -21.67
CA SER A 254 -35.33 -5.78 -20.49
C SER A 254 -33.99 -6.42 -20.83
N LYS A 255 -33.02 -6.31 -19.92
CA LYS A 255 -31.78 -7.09 -19.95
C LYS A 255 -31.55 -7.75 -18.59
N SER A 256 -31.23 -9.04 -18.58
CA SER A 256 -30.75 -9.74 -17.38
C SER A 256 -29.24 -9.57 -17.28
N LEU A 257 -28.76 -9.23 -16.09
CA LEU A 257 -27.36 -9.05 -15.78
C LEU A 257 -27.01 -9.83 -14.52
N ASP A 258 -26.00 -10.68 -14.62
CA ASP A 258 -25.53 -11.55 -13.55
C ASP A 258 -24.01 -11.53 -13.51
N GLY A 259 -23.42 -11.35 -12.34
CA GLY A 259 -21.99 -11.19 -12.27
C GLY A 259 -21.37 -11.35 -10.90
N THR A 260 -20.05 -11.35 -10.92
CA THR A 260 -19.17 -11.44 -9.76
C THR A 260 -18.11 -10.36 -9.85
N PHE A 261 -17.66 -9.90 -8.69
CA PHE A 261 -16.50 -9.03 -8.58
C PHE A 261 -15.71 -9.41 -7.33
N SER A 262 -14.42 -9.21 -7.39
CA SER A 262 -13.50 -9.55 -6.32
C SER A 262 -12.45 -8.47 -6.20
N ASN A 263 -12.14 -8.12 -4.95
CA ASN A 263 -11.08 -7.19 -4.62
C ASN A 263 -11.22 -5.82 -5.32
N VAL A 264 -12.46 -5.37 -5.56
CA VAL A 264 -12.73 -4.01 -6.05
C VAL A 264 -12.26 -3.06 -4.96
N TYR A 265 -11.51 -2.02 -5.29
CA TYR A 265 -10.84 -1.17 -4.30
C TYR A 265 -11.07 0.33 -4.60
N TYR A 266 -10.76 1.16 -3.60
CA TYR A 266 -10.71 2.62 -3.68
C TYR A 266 -9.26 3.12 -3.77
#